data_AF-A0A1E4NK57-F1
#
_entry.id   AF-A0A1E4NK57-F1
#
_cell.length_a   1.000
_cell.length_b   1.000
_cell.length_c   1.000
_cell.angle_alpha   90.00
_cell.angle_beta   90.00
_cell.angle_gamma   90.00
#
_symmetry.space_group_name_H-M   'P 1'
#
loop_
_entity.id
_entity.type
_entity.pdbx_description
1 polymer ?
#
loop_
_entity_poly.entity_id
_entity_poly.type
_entity_poly.pdbx_seq_one_letter_code
_entity_poly.pdbx_strand_id
1 'polypeptide(L)' 'MAVTQGWQYKVIQVKTDMWGRDNPDALQTALNEAGRSGWELVSTMHAYGARFTVLYFKRPT' A
#
# COMPACT_ATOMS: atom_id res chain seq x y z
N MET A 1 8.90 -23.20 22.87
CA MET A 1 8.96 -21.73 22.81
C MET A 1 8.07 -21.30 21.66
N ALA A 2 6.99 -20.56 21.93
CA ALA A 2 6.15 -20.04 20.84
C ALA A 2 6.96 -18.95 20.12
N VAL A 3 7.23 -19.14 18.84
CA VAL A 3 7.86 -18.11 18.02
C VAL A 3 6.82 -17.01 17.87
N THR A 4 6.98 -15.89 18.58
CA THR A 4 6.18 -14.69 18.31
C THR A 4 6.56 -14.19 16.94
N GLN A 5 5.78 -14.56 15.93
CA GLN A 5 5.94 -14.06 14.58
C GLN A 5 5.67 -12.56 14.62
N GLY A 6 6.74 -11.77 14.58
CA GLY A 6 6.68 -10.32 14.53
C GLY A 6 6.13 -9.87 13.18
N TRP A 7 5.60 -8.65 13.14
CA TRP A 7 5.15 -8.02 11.90
C TRP A 7 5.91 -6.72 11.68
N GLN A 8 6.36 -6.52 10.45
CA GLN A 8 6.76 -5.21 9.94
C GLN A 8 5.60 -4.61 9.15
N TYR A 9 5.48 -3.29 9.16
CA TYR A 9 4.44 -2.55 8.43
C TYR A 9 5.04 -1.56 7.45
N LYS A 10 4.37 -1.38 6.31
CA LYS A 10 4.72 -0.38 5.29
C LYS A 10 3.47 0.38 4.89
N VAL A 11 3.58 1.70 4.76
CA VAL A 11 2.50 2.58 4.32
C VAL A 11 2.96 3.32 3.08
N ILE A 12 2.17 3.26 2.02
CA ILE A 12 2.47 3.93 0.75
C ILE A 12 1.31 4.85 0.39
N GLN A 13 1.60 6.12 0.15
CA GLN A 13 0.65 7.07 -0.42
C GLN A 13 0.84 7.12 -1.93
N VAL A 14 -0.23 6.80 -2.67
CA VAL A 14 -0.28 6.88 -4.13
C VAL A 14 -1.10 8.11 -4.51
N LYS A 15 -0.47 9.06 -5.20
CA LYS A 15 -1.15 10.28 -5.67
C LYS A 15 -2.09 9.96 -6.83
N THR A 16 -3.18 10.71 -6.95
CA THR A 16 -4.02 10.73 -8.14
C THR A 16 -3.25 11.27 -9.35
N ASP A 17 -3.82 11.11 -10.54
CA ASP A 17 -3.32 11.74 -11.75
C ASP A 17 -3.45 13.28 -11.69
N MET A 18 -2.93 13.97 -12.72
CA MET A 18 -2.98 15.44 -12.82
C MET A 18 -4.42 15.99 -12.91
N TRP A 19 -5.40 15.15 -13.24
CA TRP A 19 -6.83 15.50 -13.31
C TRP A 19 -7.57 15.19 -12.01
N GLY A 20 -6.86 14.71 -10.97
CA GLY A 20 -7.44 14.33 -9.69
C GLY A 20 -8.25 13.04 -9.73
N ARG A 21 -8.09 12.22 -10.78
CA ARG A 21 -8.67 10.88 -10.86
C ARG A 21 -7.72 9.87 -10.24
N ASP A 22 -8.28 8.78 -9.72
CA ASP A 22 -7.46 7.65 -9.30
C ASP A 22 -6.53 7.25 -10.45
N ASN A 23 -5.25 7.03 -10.13
CA ASN A 23 -4.23 6.63 -11.09
C ASN A 23 -4.04 5.11 -10.97
N PRO A 24 -4.73 4.30 -11.79
CA PRO A 24 -4.72 2.85 -11.61
C PRO A 24 -3.35 2.25 -11.90
N ASP A 25 -2.60 2.83 -12.84
CA ASP A 25 -1.25 2.38 -13.19
C ASP A 25 -0.26 2.60 -12.04
N ALA A 26 -0.33 3.74 -11.37
CA ALA A 26 0.49 4.03 -10.19
C ALA A 26 0.13 3.12 -9.01
N LEU A 27 -1.17 2.86 -8.79
CA LEU A 27 -1.66 1.91 -7.80
C LEU A 27 -1.15 0.50 -8.07
N GLN A 28 -1.31 0.02 -9.30
CA GLN A 28 -0.85 -1.30 -9.73
C GLN A 28 0.67 -1.44 -9.60
N THR A 29 1.42 -0.40 -9.96
CA THR A 29 2.89 -0.38 -9.81
C THR A 29 3.29 -0.52 -8.34
N ALA A 30 2.72 0.29 -7.45
CA ALA A 30 3.01 0.24 -6.02
C ALA A 30 2.66 -1.13 -5.40
N LEU A 31 1.52 -1.71 -5.78
CA LEU A 31 1.10 -3.03 -5.33
C LEU A 31 2.06 -4.13 -5.80
N ASN A 32 2.45 -4.11 -7.07
CA ASN A 32 3.36 -5.11 -7.64
C ASN A 32 4.76 -5.03 -7.03
N GLU A 33 5.30 -3.82 -6.84
CA GLU A 33 6.62 -3.63 -6.22
C GLU A 33 6.62 -4.08 -4.75
N ALA A 34 5.57 -3.76 -4.00
CA ALA A 34 5.40 -4.21 -2.64
C ALA A 34 5.29 -5.75 -2.57
N GLY A 35 4.44 -6.35 -3.40
CA GLY A 35 4.26 -7.79 -3.48
C GLY A 35 5.55 -8.55 -3.81
N ARG A 36 6.32 -8.10 -4.81
CA ARG A 36 7.64 -8.68 -5.14
C ARG A 36 8.64 -8.60 -3.99
N SER A 37 8.48 -7.62 -3.10
CA SER A 37 9.34 -7.41 -1.93
C SER A 37 8.82 -8.14 -0.67
N GLY A 38 7.82 -9.01 -0.82
CA GLY A 38 7.25 -9.83 0.26
C GLY A 38 6.24 -9.12 1.15
N TRP A 39 5.72 -7.96 0.73
CA TRP A 39 4.68 -7.24 1.47
C TRP A 39 3.28 -7.69 1.05
N GLU A 40 2.44 -7.98 2.03
CA GLU A 40 1.02 -8.31 1.87
C GLU A 40 0.16 -7.06 2.10
N LEU A 41 -0.73 -6.72 1.16
CA LEU A 41 -1.69 -5.63 1.34
C LEU A 41 -2.75 -6.04 2.38
N VAL A 42 -3.00 -5.19 3.37
CA VAL A 42 -3.99 -5.46 4.42
C VAL A 42 -5.17 -4.49 4.42
N SER A 43 -4.96 -3.26 3.93
CA SER A 43 -6.01 -2.25 3.89
C SER A 43 -5.68 -1.16 2.89
N THR A 44 -6.73 -0.47 2.43
CA THR A 44 -6.65 0.72 1.60
C THR A 44 -7.51 1.83 2.19
N MET A 45 -7.08 3.08 2.02
CA MET A 45 -7.87 4.26 2.37
C MET A 45 -7.85 5.24 1.21
N HIS A 46 -9.04 5.57 0.68
CA HIS A 46 -9.19 6.60 -0.35
C HIS A 46 -9.53 7.94 0.29
N ALA A 47 -8.66 8.94 0.09
CA ALA A 47 -8.88 10.30 0.56
C ALA A 47 -9.38 11.18 -0.59
N TYR A 48 -10.69 11.11 -0.88
CA TYR A 48 -11.30 11.83 -2.00
C TYR A 48 -11.04 13.36 -1.99
N GLY A 49 -11.04 13.98 -0.80
CA GLY A 49 -10.76 15.41 -0.67
C GLY A 49 -9.28 15.78 -0.85
N ALA A 50 -8.36 14.88 -0.51
CA ALA A 50 -6.92 15.12 -0.58
C ALA A 50 -6.25 14.46 -1.81
N ARG A 51 -7.03 13.80 -2.67
CA ARG A 51 -6.62 13.22 -3.95
C ARG A 51 -5.43 12.26 -3.83
N PHE A 52 -5.54 11.31 -2.91
CA PHE A 52 -4.61 10.20 -2.83
C PHE A 52 -5.26 8.94 -2.27
N THR A 53 -4.61 7.81 -2.53
CA THR A 53 -4.91 6.52 -1.91
C THR A 53 -3.76 6.11 -1.01
N VAL A 54 -4.06 5.60 0.19
CA VAL A 54 -3.07 5.02 1.08
C VAL A 54 -3.21 3.50 1.04
N LEU A 55 -2.08 2.82 0.90
CA LEU A 55 -1.94 1.38 0.93
C LEU A 55 -1.21 0.98 2.20
N TYR A 56 -1.81 0.11 3.00
CA TYR A 56 -1.22 -0.44 4.22
C TYR A 56 -0.81 -1.87 3.96
N PHE A 57 0.44 -2.19 4.27
CA PHE A 57 1.01 -3.52 4.10
C PHE A 57 1.59 -4.07 5.40
N LYS A 58 1.65 -5.39 5.49
CA LYS A 58 2.40 -6.12 6.52
C LYS A 58 3.35 -7.14 5.88
N ARG A 59 4.38 -7.55 6.61
CA ARG A 59 5.14 -8.78 6.33
C ARG A 59 5.69 -9.38 7.64
N PRO A 60 5.95 -10.69 7.69
CA PRO A 60 6.65 -11.30 8.82
C PRO A 60 8.04 -10.67 9.04
N THR A 61 8.44 -10.51 10.30
CA THR A 61 9.80 -10.08 10.69
C THR A 61 10.79 -11.23 10.57
#